data_AF-A0AAJ4W0N8-F1
#
_entry.id   AF-A0AAJ4W0N8-F1
#
_cell.length_a   1.000
_cell.length_b   1.000
_cell.length_c   1.000
_cell.angle_alpha   90.00
_cell.angle_beta   90.00
_cell.angle_gamma   90.00
#
_symmetry.space_group_name_H-M   'P 1'
#
loop_
_entity.id
_entity.type
_entity.pdbx_description
1 polymer ?
#
loop_
_entity_poly.entity_id
_entity_poly.type
_entity_poly.pdbx_seq_one_letter_code
_entity_poly.pdbx_strand_id
1 'polypeptide(L)'
;MAIFVVLMIAPIQSILLTLIAISNYFVFSMASFHAVKRVANRLLTDKGESLLYPLIDRALDKVISDVSTSNKQNWMQKGFDFSLIQMQIINNIKNQSENKWVKKLLIYGFKKLKVDDIPFNDPKLNISEIIKDRVILAIREMANPSKKKFWYTILFHWMAVLVILIMNLIYR
;
A
#
# COMPACT_ATOMS: atom_id res chain seq x y z
N MET A 1 -19.20 -32.19 -5.21
CA MET A 1 -20.07 -33.10 -5.99
C MET A 1 -20.83 -32.37 -7.11
N ALA A 2 -21.61 -31.32 -6.82
CA ALA A 2 -22.45 -30.64 -7.84
C ALA A 2 -21.67 -30.07 -9.05
N ILE A 3 -20.53 -29.41 -8.83
CA ILE A 3 -19.72 -28.82 -9.91
C ILE A 3 -19.20 -29.91 -10.88
N PHE A 4 -18.79 -31.07 -10.35
CA PHE A 4 -18.31 -32.19 -11.18
C PHE A 4 -19.40 -32.81 -12.05
N VAL A 5 -20.64 -32.88 -11.54
CA VAL A 5 -21.79 -33.37 -12.30
C VAL A 5 -22.15 -32.40 -13.43
N VAL A 6 -22.14 -31.10 -13.17
CA VAL A 6 -22.38 -30.07 -14.20
C VAL A 6 -21.28 -30.04 -15.26
N LEU A 7 -20.03 -30.35 -14.88
CA LEU A 7 -18.89 -30.41 -15.81
C LEU A 7 -19.01 -31.54 -16.84
N MET A 8 -19.64 -32.66 -16.49
CA MET A 8 -19.93 -33.74 -17.44
C MET A 8 -21.08 -33.42 -18.40
N ILE A 9 -22.03 -32.56 -18.00
CA ILE A 9 -23.23 -32.23 -18.78
C ILE A 9 -23.00 -31.00 -19.66
N ALA A 10 -22.34 -29.97 -19.14
CA ALA A 10 -22.08 -28.69 -19.80
C ALA A 10 -20.68 -28.15 -19.42
N PRO A 11 -19.60 -28.69 -20.01
CA PRO A 11 -18.24 -28.42 -19.58
C PRO A 11 -17.85 -26.94 -19.68
N ILE A 12 -18.29 -26.25 -20.75
CA ILE A 12 -17.98 -24.82 -20.97
C ILE A 12 -18.68 -23.94 -19.93
N GLN A 13 -19.96 -24.20 -19.66
CA GLN A 13 -20.73 -23.43 -18.68
C GLN A 13 -20.19 -23.65 -17.27
N SER A 14 -19.81 -24.87 -16.94
CA SER A 14 -19.21 -25.22 -15.64
C SER A 14 -17.89 -24.48 -15.40
N ILE A 15 -17.02 -24.38 -16.41
CA ILE A 15 -15.75 -23.64 -16.32
C ILE A 15 -16.03 -22.15 -16.10
N LEU A 16 -16.95 -21.56 -16.86
CA LEU A 16 -17.31 -20.15 -16.70
C LEU A 16 -17.89 -19.85 -15.31
N LEU A 17 -18.76 -20.72 -14.79
CA LEU A 17 -19.35 -20.57 -13.45
C LEU A 17 -18.29 -20.62 -12.34
N THR A 18 -17.31 -21.50 -12.48
CA THR A 18 -16.18 -21.61 -11.55
C THR A 18 -15.31 -20.34 -11.60
N LEU A 19 -15.08 -19.81 -12.80
CA LEU A 19 -14.32 -18.57 -13.00
C LEU A 19 -15.01 -17.35 -12.38
N ILE A 20 -16.35 -17.28 -12.52
CA ILE A 20 -17.21 -16.27 -11.88
C ILE A 20 -17.10 -16.37 -10.34
N ALA A 21 -17.16 -17.57 -9.77
CA ALA A 21 -17.02 -17.76 -8.33
C ALA A 21 -15.66 -17.26 -7.80
N ILE A 22 -14.57 -17.58 -8.50
CA ILE A 22 -13.22 -17.08 -8.17
C ILE A 22 -13.15 -15.55 -8.33
N SER A 23 -13.75 -15.00 -9.39
CA SER A 23 -13.79 -13.56 -9.63
C SER A 23 -14.49 -12.79 -8.50
N ASN A 24 -15.52 -13.35 -7.87
CA ASN A 24 -16.22 -12.69 -6.76
C ASN A 24 -15.30 -12.46 -5.55
N TYR A 25 -14.43 -13.44 -5.24
CA TYR A 25 -13.40 -13.27 -4.22
C TYR A 25 -12.47 -12.10 -4.57
N PHE A 26 -12.05 -11.99 -5.84
CA PHE A 26 -11.22 -10.87 -6.30
C PHE A 26 -11.91 -9.51 -6.19
N VAL A 27 -13.20 -9.42 -6.52
CA VAL A 27 -13.99 -8.18 -6.37
C VAL A 27 -14.04 -7.75 -4.90
N PHE A 28 -14.32 -8.68 -3.98
CA PHE A 28 -14.34 -8.40 -2.56
C PHE A 28 -12.97 -7.96 -2.03
N SER A 29 -11.90 -8.64 -2.46
CA SER A 29 -10.52 -8.27 -2.13
C SER A 29 -10.18 -6.86 -2.63
N MET A 30 -10.49 -6.52 -3.88
CA MET A 30 -10.26 -5.18 -4.42
C MET A 30 -11.09 -4.11 -3.70
N ALA A 31 -12.33 -4.40 -3.34
CA ALA A 31 -13.20 -3.47 -2.60
C ALA A 31 -12.64 -3.16 -1.20
N SER A 32 -12.20 -4.20 -0.48
CA SER A 32 -11.58 -4.03 0.85
C SER A 32 -10.26 -3.24 0.77
N PHE A 33 -9.43 -3.52 -0.24
CA PHE A 33 -8.21 -2.77 -0.50
C PHE A 33 -8.51 -1.30 -0.84
N HIS A 34 -9.57 -1.03 -1.60
CA HIS A 34 -10.04 0.32 -1.87
C HIS A 34 -10.50 1.06 -0.62
N ALA A 35 -11.22 0.38 0.27
CA ALA A 35 -11.64 0.95 1.55
C ALA A 35 -10.42 1.35 2.40
N VAL A 36 -9.40 0.49 2.47
CA VAL A 36 -8.13 0.78 3.14
C VAL A 36 -7.45 2.00 2.53
N LYS A 37 -7.34 2.08 1.20
CA LYS A 37 -6.77 3.25 0.52
C LYS A 37 -7.53 4.53 0.80
N ARG A 38 -8.86 4.47 0.84
CA ARG A 38 -9.71 5.62 1.13
C ARG A 38 -9.52 6.11 2.57
N VAL A 39 -9.43 5.19 3.53
CA VAL A 39 -9.13 5.51 4.93
C VAL A 39 -7.73 6.13 5.05
N ALA A 40 -6.74 5.56 4.37
CA ALA A 40 -5.40 6.12 4.29
C ALA A 40 -5.37 7.54 3.71
N ASN A 41 -6.12 7.78 2.63
CA ASN A 41 -6.20 9.10 2.00
C ASN A 41 -6.83 10.13 2.93
N ARG A 42 -7.94 9.78 3.60
CA ARG A 42 -8.58 10.65 4.61
C ARG A 42 -7.66 10.92 5.79
N LEU A 43 -6.95 9.90 6.28
CA LEU A 43 -5.96 10.10 7.35
C LEU A 43 -4.82 11.03 6.94
N LEU A 44 -4.38 10.94 5.68
CA LEU A 44 -3.33 11.81 5.14
C LEU A 44 -3.80 13.25 4.90
N THR A 45 -5.03 13.43 4.40
CA THR A 45 -5.57 14.75 4.02
C THR A 45 -6.24 15.48 5.18
N ASP A 46 -7.06 14.78 5.97
CA ASP A 46 -7.86 15.40 7.03
C ASP A 46 -7.11 15.46 8.37
N LYS A 47 -6.12 14.57 8.59
CA LYS A 47 -5.39 14.44 9.86
C LYS A 47 -3.87 14.35 9.70
N GLY A 48 -3.33 14.45 8.49
CA GLY A 48 -1.92 14.24 8.21
C GLY A 48 -1.04 15.27 8.90
N GLU A 49 -1.38 16.55 8.77
CA GLU A 49 -0.66 17.66 9.41
C GLU A 49 -0.72 17.59 10.95
N SER A 50 -1.84 17.11 11.51
CA SER A 50 -2.01 17.03 12.97
C SER A 50 -1.41 15.77 13.61
N LEU A 51 -1.31 14.65 12.88
CA LEU A 51 -0.92 13.35 13.44
C LEU A 51 0.29 12.74 12.75
N LEU A 52 0.31 12.69 11.42
CA LEU A 52 1.38 12.01 10.68
C LEU A 52 2.67 12.83 10.67
N TYR A 53 2.59 14.12 10.37
CA TYR A 53 3.75 15.00 10.26
C TYR A 53 4.53 15.14 11.57
N PRO A 54 3.89 15.47 12.72
CA PRO A 54 4.62 15.58 13.98
C PRO A 54 5.19 14.23 14.48
N LEU A 55 4.59 13.10 14.10
CA LEU A 55 5.16 11.78 14.42
C LEU A 55 6.36 11.43 13.53
N ILE A 56 6.34 11.84 12.25
CA ILE A 56 7.51 11.72 11.36
C ILE A 56 8.63 12.60 11.89
N ASP A 57 8.34 13.86 12.20
CA ASP A 57 9.31 14.82 12.72
C ASP A 57 9.91 14.33 14.04
N ARG A 58 9.09 13.88 15.01
CA ARG A 58 9.59 13.33 16.27
C ARG A 58 10.42 12.05 16.09
N ALA A 59 10.05 11.20 15.14
CA ALA A 59 10.80 9.97 14.87
C ALA A 59 12.12 10.25 14.17
N LEU A 60 12.16 11.22 13.26
CA LEU A 60 13.37 11.68 12.59
C LEU A 60 14.26 12.46 13.55
N ASP A 61 13.73 13.44 14.29
CA ASP A 61 14.48 14.24 15.24
C ASP A 61 15.13 13.36 16.30
N LYS A 62 14.42 12.39 16.88
CA LYS A 62 15.01 11.50 17.90
C LYS A 62 16.19 10.68 17.38
N VAL A 63 16.13 10.25 16.11
CA VAL A 63 17.16 9.39 15.51
C VAL A 63 18.28 10.23 14.89
N ILE A 64 17.98 11.41 14.36
CA ILE A 64 18.96 12.34 13.81
C ILE A 64 19.66 13.10 14.96
N SER A 65 18.99 13.44 16.05
CA SER A 65 19.60 14.10 17.22
C SER A 65 20.55 13.18 17.98
N ASP A 66 20.20 11.89 18.16
CA ASP A 66 21.11 10.87 18.72
C ASP A 66 22.37 10.69 17.86
N VAL A 67 22.27 10.98 16.56
CA VAL A 67 23.33 10.80 15.58
C VAL A 67 24.10 12.10 15.28
N SER A 68 23.50 13.27 15.53
CA SER A 68 24.05 14.60 15.21
C SER A 68 25.10 15.06 16.21
N THR A 69 25.15 14.49 17.42
CA THR A 69 26.14 14.85 18.44
C THR A 69 27.52 14.23 18.20
N SER A 70 27.64 13.20 17.35
CA SER A 70 28.92 12.47 17.23
C SER A 70 29.62 12.53 15.87
N ASN A 71 28.94 12.73 14.73
CA ASN A 71 29.65 12.83 13.44
C ASN A 71 28.76 13.33 12.28
N LYS A 72 28.85 14.64 11.99
CA LYS A 72 28.24 15.28 10.80
C LYS A 72 28.96 14.87 9.49
N GLN A 73 30.16 14.30 9.58
CA GLN A 73 31.03 13.91 8.45
C GLN A 73 30.67 12.55 7.82
N ASN A 74 29.92 11.66 8.51
CA ASN A 74 29.76 10.25 8.12
C ASN A 74 28.49 9.89 7.34
N TRP A 75 27.81 10.83 6.68
CA TRP A 75 26.59 10.50 5.90
C TRP A 75 26.86 9.55 4.71
N MET A 76 28.07 9.57 4.14
CA MET A 76 28.50 8.62 3.09
C MET A 76 28.67 7.18 3.61
N GLN A 77 29.20 6.97 4.82
CA GLN A 77 29.26 5.63 5.45
C GLN A 77 27.86 5.14 5.87
N LYS A 78 26.94 6.06 6.17
CA LYS A 78 25.57 5.77 6.61
C LYS A 78 24.62 5.24 5.54
N GLY A 79 24.99 5.23 4.25
CA GLY A 79 24.22 4.49 3.24
C GLY A 79 24.05 3.02 3.62
N PHE A 80 25.07 2.43 4.26
CA PHE A 80 25.02 1.06 4.82
C PHE A 80 24.23 0.98 6.14
N ASP A 81 24.32 1.97 7.02
CA ASP A 81 23.60 2.01 8.31
C ASP A 81 22.15 2.50 8.20
N PHE A 82 21.72 2.93 7.02
CA PHE A 82 20.38 3.47 6.79
C PHE A 82 19.28 2.47 7.12
N SER A 83 19.52 1.19 6.83
CA SER A 83 18.58 0.10 7.18
C SER A 83 18.41 -0.04 8.70
N LEU A 84 19.49 0.13 9.47
CA LEU A 84 19.44 0.11 10.94
C LEU A 84 18.68 1.32 11.50
N ILE A 85 18.97 2.51 10.96
CA ILE A 85 18.27 3.76 11.27
C ILE A 85 16.77 3.63 10.96
N GLN A 86 16.43 3.14 9.77
CA GLN A 86 15.06 2.86 9.34
C GLN A 86 14.36 1.88 10.28
N MET A 87 15.06 0.84 10.73
CA MET A 87 14.54 -0.15 11.69
C MET A 87 14.28 0.47 13.07
N GLN A 88 15.18 1.32 13.57
CA GLN A 88 15.00 2.05 14.83
C GLN A 88 13.82 3.02 14.75
N ILE A 89 13.68 3.76 13.64
CA ILE A 89 12.54 4.65 13.37
C ILE A 89 11.23 3.85 13.40
N ILE A 90 11.17 2.72 12.67
CA ILE A 90 10.00 1.84 12.64
C ILE A 90 9.65 1.31 14.04
N ASN A 91 10.63 0.92 14.84
CA ASN A 91 10.40 0.43 16.20
C ASN A 91 9.94 1.54 17.15
N ASN A 92 10.46 2.76 17.02
CA ASN A 92 9.99 3.90 17.82
C ASN A 92 8.54 4.25 17.47
N ILE A 93 8.18 4.27 16.19
CA ILE A 93 6.79 4.47 15.72
C ILE A 93 5.87 3.37 16.25
N LYS A 94 6.35 2.11 16.33
CA LYS A 94 5.57 1.02 16.90
C LYS A 94 5.23 1.25 18.38
N ASN A 95 6.09 1.93 19.12
CA ASN A 95 5.94 2.14 20.57
C ASN A 95 5.25 3.47 20.92
N GLN A 96 5.29 4.48 20.03
CA GLN A 96 4.73 5.82 20.30
C GLN A 96 3.34 6.07 19.70
N SER A 97 2.95 5.36 18.64
CA SER A 97 1.65 5.60 17.97
C SER A 97 0.53 4.75 18.58
N GLU A 98 -0.40 5.38 19.30
CA GLU A 98 -1.60 4.73 19.84
C GLU A 98 -2.57 4.24 18.74
N ASN A 99 -2.66 4.97 17.62
CA ASN A 99 -3.56 4.62 16.53
C ASN A 99 -2.95 3.57 15.58
N LYS A 100 -3.61 2.40 15.46
CA LYS A 100 -3.20 1.28 14.59
C LYS A 100 -3.05 1.68 13.12
N TRP A 101 -3.91 2.58 12.62
CA TRP A 101 -3.88 3.01 11.22
C TRP A 101 -2.71 3.95 10.92
N VAL A 102 -2.47 4.91 11.82
CA VAL A 102 -1.34 5.84 11.76
C VAL A 102 -0.03 5.07 11.78
N LYS A 103 0.11 4.13 12.73
CA LYS A 103 1.25 3.21 12.82
C LYS A 103 1.49 2.44 11.51
N LYS A 104 0.43 1.88 10.91
CA LYS A 104 0.54 1.09 9.68
C LYS A 104 0.95 1.95 8.47
N LEU A 105 0.44 3.17 8.37
CA LEU A 105 0.81 4.16 7.35
C LEU A 105 2.26 4.58 7.45
N LEU A 106 2.71 4.93 8.65
CA LEU A 106 4.09 5.34 8.90
C LEU A 106 5.07 4.19 8.62
N ILE A 107 4.79 2.99 9.13
CA ILE A 107 5.62 1.81 8.84
C ILE A 107 5.70 1.55 7.34
N TYR A 108 4.59 1.70 6.62
CA TYR A 108 4.58 1.54 5.16
C TYR A 108 5.45 2.59 4.47
N GLY A 109 5.27 3.87 4.82
CA GLY A 109 6.04 4.99 4.24
C GLY A 109 7.54 4.83 4.48
N PHE A 110 7.94 4.57 5.73
CA PHE A 110 9.34 4.32 6.06
C PHE A 110 9.89 3.07 5.38
N LYS A 111 9.14 1.95 5.32
CA LYS A 111 9.60 0.71 4.64
C LYS A 111 9.78 0.87 3.12
N LYS A 112 9.05 1.80 2.50
CA LYS A 112 9.11 2.04 1.05
C LYS A 112 10.29 2.91 0.64
N LEU A 113 10.88 3.64 1.59
CA LEU A 113 12.06 4.48 1.41
C LEU A 113 13.27 3.62 1.03
N LYS A 114 13.93 3.96 -0.09
CA LYS A 114 15.20 3.34 -0.50
C LYS A 114 16.36 4.27 -0.17
N VAL A 115 17.52 3.66 0.10
CA VAL A 115 18.77 4.39 0.33
C VAL A 115 19.16 5.23 -0.88
N ASP A 116 18.94 4.69 -2.08
CA ASP A 116 19.28 5.35 -3.36
C ASP A 116 18.45 6.62 -3.64
N ASP A 117 17.28 6.77 -3.00
CA ASP A 117 16.40 7.92 -3.20
C ASP A 117 16.82 9.15 -2.36
N ILE A 118 17.87 9.01 -1.53
CA ILE A 118 18.37 10.03 -0.61
C ILE A 118 19.73 10.54 -1.13
N PRO A 119 19.82 11.81 -1.56
CA PRO A 119 21.08 12.39 -2.02
C PRO A 119 21.96 12.73 -0.80
N PHE A 120 22.69 11.73 -0.29
CA PHE A 120 23.65 11.91 0.81
C PHE A 120 24.87 12.76 0.42
N ASN A 121 25.05 13.03 -0.87
CA ASN A 121 26.23 13.70 -1.42
C ASN A 121 26.14 15.23 -1.42
N ASP A 122 25.02 15.82 -0.96
CA ASP A 122 24.78 17.26 -1.04
C ASP A 122 24.73 17.89 0.37
N PRO A 123 25.81 18.54 0.84
CA PRO A 123 25.95 19.01 2.22
C PRO A 123 25.05 20.21 2.59
N LYS A 124 24.35 20.81 1.62
CA LYS A 124 23.42 21.93 1.83
C LYS A 124 21.97 21.50 1.99
N LEU A 125 21.65 20.22 1.78
CA LEU A 125 20.29 19.72 1.85
C LEU A 125 19.96 19.17 3.23
N ASN A 126 18.80 19.55 3.77
CA ASN A 126 18.28 18.98 5.01
C ASN A 126 17.77 17.57 4.75
N ILE A 127 18.61 16.57 5.03
CA ILE A 127 18.31 15.14 4.82
C ILE A 127 17.01 14.73 5.54
N SER A 128 16.71 15.33 6.70
CA SER A 128 15.46 15.09 7.45
C SER A 128 14.22 15.45 6.64
N GLU A 129 14.25 16.61 5.98
CA GLU A 129 13.15 17.14 5.17
C GLU A 129 12.95 16.30 3.91
N ILE A 130 14.04 15.86 3.28
CA ILE A 130 13.98 14.95 2.13
C ILE A 130 13.36 13.61 2.51
N ILE A 131 13.77 13.03 3.64
CA ILE A 131 13.20 11.76 4.12
C ILE A 131 11.70 11.93 4.41
N LYS A 132 11.32 13.03 5.07
CA LYS A 132 9.91 13.36 5.34
C LYS A 132 9.09 13.43 4.05
N ASP A 133 9.55 14.18 3.05
CA ASP A 133 8.85 14.33 1.78
C ASP A 133 8.70 13.00 1.05
N ARG A 134 9.76 12.17 1.02
CA ARG A 134 9.71 10.84 0.40
C ARG A 134 8.75 9.90 1.12
N VAL A 135 8.73 9.92 2.46
CA VAL A 135 7.80 9.12 3.26
C VAL A 135 6.35 9.56 3.02
N ILE A 136 6.09 10.86 2.98
CA ILE A 136 4.76 11.41 2.69
C ILE A 136 4.33 11.05 1.27
N LEU A 137 5.23 11.14 0.30
CA LEU A 137 4.97 10.79 -1.10
C LEU A 137 4.65 9.30 -1.24
N ALA A 138 5.41 8.42 -0.59
CA ALA A 138 5.13 6.97 -0.58
C ALA A 138 3.76 6.66 0.05
N ILE A 139 3.40 7.36 1.13
CA ILE A 139 2.08 7.24 1.76
C ILE A 139 0.98 7.75 0.81
N ARG A 140 1.21 8.87 0.11
CA ARG A 140 0.27 9.45 -0.86
C ARG A 140 0.04 8.54 -2.06
N GLU A 141 1.10 7.92 -2.59
CA GLU A 141 0.99 6.94 -3.68
C GLU A 141 0.18 5.71 -3.28
N MET A 142 0.39 5.20 -2.06
CA MET A 142 -0.43 4.11 -1.52
C MET A 142 -1.88 4.54 -1.34
N ALA A 143 -2.09 5.73 -0.78
CA ALA A 143 -3.40 6.27 -0.45
C ALA A 143 -4.25 6.58 -1.68
N ASN A 144 -3.65 6.78 -2.86
CA ASN A 144 -4.36 7.14 -4.07
C ASN A 144 -5.30 5.99 -4.54
N PRO A 145 -6.63 6.17 -4.44
CA PRO A 145 -7.59 5.12 -4.74
C PRO A 145 -7.93 5.11 -6.24
N SER A 146 -7.29 4.23 -7.03
CA SER A 146 -7.64 4.05 -8.45
C SER A 146 -8.74 3.00 -8.65
N LYS A 147 -9.95 3.45 -9.01
CA LYS A 147 -11.14 2.61 -9.26
C LYS A 147 -11.11 1.82 -10.57
N LYS A 148 -10.12 2.08 -11.45
CA LYS A 148 -10.10 1.53 -12.81
C LYS A 148 -10.09 0.00 -12.84
N LYS A 149 -9.21 -0.63 -12.03
CA LYS A 149 -9.08 -2.10 -11.97
C LYS A 149 -10.37 -2.79 -11.50
N PHE A 150 -11.09 -2.17 -10.57
CA PHE A 150 -12.36 -2.68 -10.06
C PHE A 150 -13.44 -2.71 -11.16
N TRP A 151 -13.57 -1.64 -11.94
CA TRP A 151 -14.52 -1.58 -13.05
C TRP A 151 -14.23 -2.59 -14.16
N TYR A 152 -12.95 -2.85 -14.46
CA TYR A 152 -12.58 -3.90 -15.42
C TYR A 152 -13.02 -5.30 -14.96
N THR A 153 -12.85 -5.62 -13.68
CA THR A 153 -13.30 -6.92 -13.14
C THR A 153 -14.82 -7.07 -13.20
N ILE A 154 -15.58 -6.00 -12.92
CA ILE A 154 -17.04 -6.01 -13.05
C ILE A 154 -17.46 -6.23 -14.51
N LEU A 155 -16.84 -5.52 -15.44
CA LEU A 155 -17.12 -5.66 -16.88
C LEU A 155 -16.89 -7.11 -17.34
N PHE A 156 -15.76 -7.70 -16.94
CA PHE A 156 -15.46 -9.11 -17.23
C PHE A 156 -16.55 -10.05 -16.69
N HIS A 157 -17.04 -9.79 -15.48
CA HIS A 157 -18.09 -10.59 -14.84
C HIS A 157 -19.39 -10.57 -15.64
N TRP A 158 -19.83 -9.38 -16.06
CA TRP A 158 -21.03 -9.22 -16.88
C TRP A 158 -20.88 -9.85 -18.27
N MET A 159 -19.70 -9.74 -18.88
CA MET A 159 -19.40 -10.41 -20.15
C MET A 159 -19.49 -11.93 -20.02
N ALA A 160 -18.94 -12.52 -18.95
CA ALA A 160 -19.03 -13.95 -18.70
C ALA A 160 -20.49 -14.41 -18.54
N VAL A 161 -21.29 -13.68 -17.77
CA VAL A 161 -22.72 -13.96 -17.60
C VAL A 161 -23.46 -13.89 -18.94
N LEU A 162 -23.17 -12.89 -19.76
CA LEU A 162 -23.79 -12.70 -21.08
C LEU A 162 -23.48 -13.88 -22.02
N VAL A 163 -22.24 -14.37 -22.03
CA VAL A 163 -21.85 -15.56 -22.82
C VAL A 163 -22.62 -16.81 -22.37
N ILE A 164 -22.78 -17.03 -21.06
CA ILE A 164 -23.58 -18.14 -20.54
C ILE A 164 -25.03 -18.02 -21.02
N LEU A 165 -25.60 -16.82 -20.95
CA LEU A 165 -26.97 -16.54 -21.36
C LEU A 165 -27.20 -16.82 -22.85
N ILE A 166 -26.29 -16.37 -23.73
CA ILE A 166 -26.35 -16.64 -25.16
C ILE A 166 -26.24 -18.14 -25.44
N MET A 167 -25.29 -18.83 -24.81
CA MET A 167 -25.17 -20.28 -24.98
C MET A 167 -26.42 -21.01 -24.52
N ASN A 168 -27.02 -20.62 -23.40
CA ASN A 168 -28.26 -21.23 -22.92
C ASN A 168 -29.46 -20.95 -23.87
N LEU A 169 -29.48 -19.81 -24.55
CA LEU A 169 -30.50 -19.49 -25.55
C LEU A 169 -30.33 -20.31 -26.84
N ILE A 170 -29.09 -20.59 -27.26
CA ILE A 170 -28.77 -21.33 -28.50
C ILE A 170 -28.97 -22.84 -28.34
N TYR A 171 -28.69 -23.39 -27.16
CA TYR A 171 -28.79 -24.83 -26.87
C TYR A 171 -30.18 -25.28 -26.36
N ARG A 172 -31.15 -24.37 -26.34
CA ARG A 172 -32.55 -24.63 -25.98
C ARG A 172 -33.40 -24.80 -27.23
#